data_AF-W2XZC6-F1
#
_entry.id   AF-W2XZC6-F1
#
_cell.length_a   1.000
_cell.length_b   1.000
_cell.length_c   1.000
_cell.angle_alpha   90.00
_cell.angle_beta   90.00
_cell.angle_gamma   90.00
#
_symmetry.space_group_name_H-M   'P 1'
#
loop_
_entity.id
_entity.type
_entity.pdbx_description
1 polymer ?
#
loop_
_entity_poly.entity_id
_entity_poly.type
_entity_poly.pdbx_seq_one_letter_code
_entity_poly.pdbx_strand_id
1 'polypeptide(L)'
;MGLSEVTEGALNAAVHQGNVEQLSLQELCAVIEDYLGSFCSLTDPDTVLSTVQAQPSLHRVLLDSKAEDNFHHLRAKAFGHAVLRELSTRTYPSEDEGSVFDRLSKIYPDQQGFDFQTVLGQLCPDQSQFWLKLRLAEADLALQIIAPSIYTDPLKLSALTGKAASALPHPLWLLWDDSTLANVIMSPLMDRILAGPLPTDLRSTVEYLREQATSVAPSVPTRL
;
A
#
# COMPACT_ATOMS: atom_id res chain seq x y z
N MET A 1 -16.29 -17.37 10.97
CA MET A 1 -15.69 -18.51 10.24
C MET A 1 -15.04 -18.08 8.91
N GLY A 2 -14.66 -16.79 8.73
CA GLY A 2 -14.24 -16.25 7.41
C GLY A 2 -12.81 -15.69 7.32
N LEU A 3 -12.12 -15.42 8.43
CA LEU A 3 -10.74 -14.92 8.41
C LEU A 3 -9.71 -16.01 8.09
N SER A 4 -9.93 -17.24 8.58
CA SER A 4 -9.00 -18.37 8.44
C SER A 4 -8.90 -18.88 7.00
N GLU A 5 -10.03 -18.96 6.26
CA GLU A 5 -10.03 -19.45 4.88
C GLU A 5 -9.43 -18.41 3.91
N VAL A 6 -9.62 -17.11 4.18
CA VAL A 6 -8.99 -16.03 3.38
C VAL A 6 -7.49 -15.96 3.65
N THR A 7 -7.05 -16.16 4.90
CA THR A 7 -5.61 -16.22 5.22
C THR A 7 -4.95 -17.48 4.71
N GLU A 8 -5.56 -18.66 4.84
CA GLU A 8 -5.03 -19.89 4.23
C GLU A 8 -5.04 -19.82 2.71
N GLY A 9 -6.07 -19.23 2.11
CA GLY A 9 -6.14 -18.95 0.67
C GLY A 9 -5.00 -18.04 0.23
N ALA A 10 -4.82 -16.88 0.85
CA ALA A 10 -3.74 -15.94 0.50
C ALA A 10 -2.33 -16.51 0.76
N LEU A 11 -2.16 -17.34 1.80
CA LEU A 11 -0.89 -18.02 2.11
C LEU A 11 -0.58 -19.17 1.15
N ASN A 12 -1.59 -19.85 0.59
CA ASN A 12 -1.42 -21.02 -0.28
C ASN A 12 -1.66 -20.76 -1.79
N ALA A 13 -2.29 -19.65 -2.18
CA ALA A 13 -2.84 -19.48 -3.54
C ALA A 13 -1.87 -18.97 -4.61
N ALA A 14 -0.60 -18.67 -4.33
CA ALA A 14 0.23 -18.00 -5.35
C ALA A 14 1.67 -18.53 -5.47
N VAL A 15 1.94 -19.77 -5.09
CA VAL A 15 3.23 -20.38 -5.44
C VAL A 15 3.00 -21.33 -6.60
N HIS A 16 3.48 -20.97 -7.79
CA HIS A 16 3.67 -21.95 -8.86
C HIS A 16 4.56 -23.07 -8.30
N GLN A 17 4.00 -24.25 -8.07
CA GLN A 17 4.70 -25.38 -7.45
C GLN A 17 5.66 -26.10 -8.40
N GLY A 18 5.98 -25.50 -9.55
CA GLY A 18 6.92 -26.01 -10.55
C GLY A 18 8.28 -25.31 -10.50
N ASN A 19 9.33 -26.00 -10.98
CA ASN A 19 10.65 -25.40 -11.12
C ASN A 19 10.64 -24.38 -12.27
N VAL A 20 10.71 -23.09 -11.96
CA VAL A 20 10.70 -21.99 -12.93
C VAL A 20 11.85 -22.12 -13.94
N GLU A 21 12.98 -22.74 -13.57
CA GLU A 21 14.10 -22.98 -14.49
C GLU A 21 13.80 -24.02 -15.59
N GLN A 22 12.69 -24.77 -15.45
CA GLN A 22 12.24 -25.77 -16.42
C GLN A 22 11.12 -25.25 -17.33
N LEU A 23 10.61 -24.04 -17.09
CA LEU A 23 9.58 -23.43 -17.91
C LEU A 23 10.18 -22.86 -19.19
N SER A 24 9.49 -23.08 -20.31
CA SER A 24 9.73 -22.31 -21.53
C SER A 24 9.37 -20.84 -21.31
N LEU A 25 9.90 -19.95 -22.14
CA LEU A 25 9.56 -18.52 -22.11
C LEU A 25 8.04 -18.30 -22.26
N GLN A 26 7.37 -19.11 -23.08
CA GLN A 26 5.93 -19.02 -23.30
C GLN A 26 5.14 -19.37 -22.04
N GLU A 27 5.54 -20.43 -21.34
CA GLU A 27 4.90 -20.82 -20.07
C GLU A 27 5.14 -19.78 -18.97
N LEU A 28 6.34 -19.20 -18.92
CA LEU A 28 6.65 -18.11 -18.00
C LEU A 28 5.75 -16.88 -18.25
N CYS A 29 5.57 -16.48 -19.51
CA CYS A 29 4.67 -15.38 -19.86
C CYS A 29 3.22 -15.68 -19.46
N ALA A 30 2.72 -16.91 -19.71
CA ALA A 30 1.37 -17.30 -19.34
C ALA A 30 1.14 -17.25 -17.81
N VAL A 31 2.14 -17.65 -17.01
CA VAL A 31 2.08 -17.54 -15.54
C VAL A 31 2.02 -16.08 -15.09
N ILE A 32 2.80 -15.19 -15.72
CA ILE A 32 2.77 -13.76 -15.42
C ILE A 32 1.40 -13.16 -15.77
N GLU A 33 0.86 -13.49 -16.96
CA GLU A 33 -0.45 -13.00 -17.41
C GLU A 33 -1.59 -13.47 -16.49
N ASP A 34 -1.57 -14.74 -16.08
CA ASP A 34 -2.55 -15.31 -15.14
C ASP A 34 -2.48 -14.64 -13.76
N TYR A 35 -1.25 -14.39 -13.27
CA TYR A 35 -1.04 -13.65 -12.04
C TYR A 35 -1.56 -12.20 -12.15
N LEU A 36 -1.24 -11.48 -13.22
CA LEU A 36 -1.69 -10.10 -13.43
C LEU A 36 -3.22 -10.05 -13.52
N GLY A 37 -3.85 -10.99 -14.25
CA GLY A 37 -5.30 -11.11 -14.33
C GLY A 37 -5.94 -11.36 -12.96
N SER A 38 -5.38 -12.28 -12.18
CA SER A 38 -5.83 -12.58 -10.82
C SER A 38 -5.71 -11.37 -9.90
N PHE A 39 -4.55 -10.70 -9.87
CA PHE A 39 -4.34 -9.49 -9.08
C PHE A 39 -5.27 -8.34 -9.49
N CYS A 40 -5.54 -8.18 -10.79
CA CYS A 40 -6.48 -7.18 -11.30
C CYS A 40 -7.90 -7.41 -10.76
N SER A 41 -8.33 -8.67 -10.66
CA SER A 41 -9.68 -9.01 -10.19
C SER A 41 -9.91 -8.80 -8.68
N LEU A 42 -8.84 -8.67 -7.89
CA LEU A 42 -8.96 -8.37 -6.45
C LEU A 42 -9.47 -6.94 -6.23
N THR A 43 -10.69 -6.79 -5.75
CA THR A 43 -11.31 -5.48 -5.51
C THR A 43 -11.28 -5.05 -4.05
N ASP A 44 -11.20 -6.01 -3.12
CA ASP A 44 -11.16 -5.75 -1.69
C ASP A 44 -9.79 -5.22 -1.25
N PRO A 45 -9.68 -4.00 -0.70
CA PRO A 45 -8.41 -3.44 -0.23
C PRO A 45 -7.73 -4.30 0.83
N ASP A 46 -8.49 -4.92 1.74
CA ASP A 46 -7.93 -5.77 2.80
C ASP A 46 -7.30 -7.04 2.22
N THR A 47 -7.97 -7.66 1.23
CA THR A 47 -7.44 -8.81 0.50
C THR A 47 -6.23 -8.44 -0.37
N VAL A 48 -6.24 -7.30 -1.06
CA VAL A 48 -5.07 -6.83 -1.82
C VAL A 48 -3.86 -6.69 -0.88
N LEU A 49 -4.04 -6.00 0.24
CA LEU A 49 -2.98 -5.78 1.21
C LEU A 49 -2.45 -7.10 1.80
N SER A 50 -3.34 -8.04 2.15
CA SER A 50 -2.94 -9.33 2.70
C SER A 50 -2.08 -10.14 1.72
N THR A 51 -2.43 -10.16 0.44
CA THR A 51 -1.64 -10.87 -0.59
C THR A 51 -0.26 -10.24 -0.78
N VAL A 52 -0.18 -8.91 -0.74
CA VAL A 52 1.09 -8.17 -0.83
C VAL A 52 1.99 -8.48 0.36
N GLN A 53 1.45 -8.43 1.58
CA GLN A 53 2.23 -8.70 2.79
C GLN A 53 2.64 -10.17 2.93
N ALA A 54 1.79 -11.11 2.49
CA ALA A 54 2.08 -12.54 2.55
C ALA A 54 3.26 -12.94 1.66
N GLN A 55 3.33 -12.41 0.43
CA GLN A 55 4.36 -12.79 -0.54
C GLN A 55 4.86 -11.60 -1.39
N PRO A 56 5.54 -10.59 -0.80
CA PRO A 56 5.95 -9.37 -1.49
C PRO A 56 6.76 -9.62 -2.78
N SER A 57 7.58 -10.66 -2.80
CA SER A 57 8.42 -11.00 -3.96
C SER A 57 7.64 -11.35 -5.22
N LEU A 58 6.45 -11.94 -5.08
CA LEU A 58 5.60 -12.29 -6.22
C LEU A 58 5.08 -11.03 -6.94
N HIS A 59 4.87 -9.96 -6.19
CA HIS A 59 4.35 -8.69 -6.70
C HIS A 59 5.44 -7.80 -7.31
N ARG A 60 6.72 -8.21 -7.30
CA ARG A 60 7.81 -7.40 -7.88
C ARG A 60 7.66 -7.14 -9.38
N VAL A 61 6.98 -8.04 -10.11
CA VAL A 61 6.70 -7.85 -11.54
C VAL A 61 5.86 -6.60 -11.82
N LEU A 62 5.05 -6.16 -10.85
CA LEU A 62 4.27 -4.92 -10.90
C LEU A 62 5.13 -3.66 -10.89
N LEU A 63 6.41 -3.78 -10.53
CA LEU A 63 7.36 -2.69 -10.42
C LEU A 63 8.47 -2.76 -11.46
N ASP A 64 8.36 -3.65 -12.45
CA ASP A 64 9.35 -3.75 -13.51
C ASP A 64 9.29 -2.52 -14.43
N SER A 65 10.30 -1.65 -14.32
CA SER A 65 10.45 -0.46 -15.17
C SER A 65 10.54 -0.76 -16.67
N LYS A 66 10.80 -2.01 -17.09
CA LYS A 66 10.83 -2.41 -18.51
C LYS A 66 9.45 -2.72 -19.07
N ALA A 67 8.46 -2.94 -18.21
CA ALA A 67 7.07 -3.22 -18.57
C ALA A 67 6.18 -2.16 -17.90
N GLU A 68 6.17 -0.95 -18.47
CA GLU A 68 5.53 0.22 -17.86
C GLU A 68 4.05 -0.02 -17.49
N ASP A 69 3.34 -0.81 -18.31
CA ASP A 69 1.94 -1.15 -18.09
C ASP A 69 1.69 -1.95 -16.79
N ASN A 70 2.69 -2.71 -16.31
CA ASN A 70 2.52 -3.53 -15.11
C ASN A 70 2.27 -2.67 -13.87
N PHE A 71 2.87 -1.48 -13.80
CA PHE A 71 2.68 -0.58 -12.67
C PHE A 71 1.25 -0.02 -12.60
N HIS A 72 0.56 0.10 -13.74
CA HIS A 72 -0.84 0.54 -13.75
C HIS A 72 -1.75 -0.40 -12.96
N HIS A 73 -1.46 -1.70 -12.93
CA HIS A 73 -2.22 -2.66 -12.12
C HIS A 73 -2.08 -2.40 -10.62
N LEU A 74 -0.88 -2.04 -10.15
CA LEU A 74 -0.66 -1.66 -8.74
C LEU A 74 -1.29 -0.29 -8.43
N ARG A 75 -1.07 0.70 -9.30
CA ARG A 75 -1.63 2.05 -9.17
C ARG A 75 -3.16 2.04 -9.14
N ALA A 76 -3.81 1.15 -9.87
CA ALA A 76 -5.27 0.99 -9.83
C ALA A 76 -5.79 0.59 -8.43
N LYS A 77 -4.95 0.02 -7.56
CA LYS A 77 -5.30 -0.33 -6.17
C LYS A 77 -5.09 0.82 -5.18
N ALA A 78 -4.45 1.92 -5.60
CA ALA A 78 -4.08 3.02 -4.71
C ALA A 78 -5.29 3.70 -4.05
N PHE A 79 -6.43 3.84 -4.74
CA PHE A 79 -7.64 4.41 -4.14
C PHE A 79 -8.21 3.54 -3.02
N GLY A 80 -8.30 2.23 -3.24
CA GLY A 80 -8.74 1.29 -2.21
C GLY A 80 -7.82 1.31 -1.00
N HIS A 81 -6.51 1.32 -1.25
CA HIS A 81 -5.50 1.42 -0.19
C HIS A 81 -5.56 2.75 0.57
N ALA A 82 -5.80 3.86 -0.12
CA ALA A 82 -5.98 5.17 0.51
C ALA A 82 -7.21 5.20 1.42
N VAL A 83 -8.35 4.66 0.97
CA VAL A 83 -9.55 4.53 1.80
C VAL A 83 -9.29 3.66 3.02
N LEU A 84 -8.60 2.52 2.86
CA LEU A 84 -8.21 1.64 3.97
C LEU A 84 -7.39 2.42 5.01
N ARG A 85 -6.35 3.14 4.57
CA ARG A 85 -5.51 3.96 5.44
C ARG A 85 -6.32 5.03 6.17
N GLU A 86 -7.16 5.78 5.47
CA GLU A 86 -7.99 6.83 6.08
C GLU A 86 -8.96 6.28 7.12
N LEU A 87 -9.64 5.18 6.83
CA LEU A 87 -10.51 4.53 7.80
C LEU A 87 -9.72 4.07 9.01
N SER A 88 -8.52 3.52 8.82
CA SER A 88 -7.67 3.02 9.90
C SER A 88 -7.17 4.09 10.87
N THR A 89 -7.32 5.39 10.56
CA THR A 89 -7.04 6.50 11.49
C THR A 89 -8.18 6.80 12.47
N ARG A 90 -9.40 6.34 12.17
CA ARG A 90 -10.61 6.67 12.94
C ARG A 90 -10.73 5.79 14.17
N THR A 91 -11.38 6.30 15.20
CA THR A 91 -11.66 5.53 16.42
C THR A 91 -12.86 4.60 16.19
N TYR A 92 -12.71 3.34 16.58
CA TYR A 92 -13.75 2.33 16.50
C TYR A 92 -14.05 1.71 17.88
N PRO A 93 -15.28 1.17 18.08
CA PRO A 93 -15.58 0.33 19.24
C PRO A 93 -14.65 -0.90 19.29
N SER A 94 -14.49 -1.48 20.47
CA SER A 94 -13.66 -2.67 20.68
C SER A 94 -14.13 -3.92 19.92
N GLU A 95 -15.38 -3.95 19.48
CA GLU A 95 -16.00 -5.04 18.71
C GLU A 95 -15.82 -4.88 17.20
N ASP A 96 -15.13 -3.83 16.72
CA ASP A 96 -14.90 -3.62 15.30
C ASP A 96 -13.90 -4.64 14.74
N GLU A 97 -14.35 -5.41 13.74
CA GLU A 97 -13.55 -6.47 13.11
C GLU A 97 -12.48 -5.94 12.14
N GLY A 98 -12.44 -4.64 11.84
CA GLY A 98 -11.36 -4.04 11.06
C GLY A 98 -11.60 -3.89 9.55
N SER A 99 -12.55 -4.63 8.97
CA SER A 99 -12.78 -4.66 7.52
C SER A 99 -13.17 -3.29 6.95
N VAL A 100 -12.57 -2.92 5.82
CA VAL A 100 -12.90 -1.72 5.05
C VAL A 100 -14.36 -1.72 4.65
N PHE A 101 -14.87 -2.81 4.07
CA PHE A 101 -16.27 -2.86 3.63
C PHE A 101 -17.26 -2.79 4.78
N ASP A 102 -16.97 -3.42 5.92
CA ASP A 102 -17.83 -3.31 7.11
C ASP A 102 -17.84 -1.89 7.67
N ARG A 103 -16.69 -1.21 7.65
CA ARG A 103 -16.60 0.19 8.08
C ARG A 103 -17.31 1.13 7.12
N LEU A 104 -17.20 0.91 5.81
CA LEU A 104 -17.88 1.71 4.80
C LEU A 104 -19.40 1.52 4.84
N SER A 105 -19.89 0.29 5.03
CA SER A 105 -21.33 0.03 5.15
C SER A 105 -21.95 0.70 6.39
N LYS A 106 -21.19 0.85 7.49
CA LYS A 106 -21.61 1.63 8.66
C LYS A 106 -21.64 3.14 8.39
N ILE A 107 -20.70 3.66 7.60
CA ILE A 107 -20.62 5.09 7.27
C ILE A 107 -21.67 5.49 6.20
N TYR A 108 -21.92 4.60 5.24
CA TYR A 108 -22.81 4.81 4.10
C TYR A 108 -23.83 3.66 4.00
N PRO A 109 -24.80 3.57 4.93
CA PRO A 109 -25.71 2.42 5.04
C PRO A 109 -26.62 2.23 3.82
N ASP A 110 -26.91 3.30 3.09
CA ASP A 110 -27.81 3.28 1.93
C ASP A 110 -27.07 3.05 0.60
N GLN A 111 -25.74 2.93 0.62
CA GLN A 111 -24.93 2.82 -0.59
C GLN A 111 -24.69 1.35 -0.97
N GLN A 112 -24.96 1.01 -2.24
CA GLN A 112 -24.66 -0.30 -2.80
C GLN A 112 -23.34 -0.25 -3.58
N GLY A 113 -22.32 -0.93 -3.06
CA GLY A 113 -20.98 -0.93 -3.64
C GLY A 113 -20.23 0.39 -3.43
N PHE A 114 -18.91 0.35 -3.60
CA PHE A 114 -18.05 1.48 -3.30
C PHE A 114 -17.09 1.76 -4.46
N ASP A 115 -17.24 2.93 -5.07
CA ASP A 115 -16.18 3.52 -5.88
C ASP A 115 -15.19 4.23 -4.95
N PHE A 116 -13.98 3.66 -4.80
CA PHE A 116 -13.03 4.15 -3.79
C PHE A 116 -12.50 5.56 -4.08
N GLN A 117 -12.52 6.01 -5.34
CA GLN A 117 -12.18 7.39 -5.66
C GLN A 117 -13.22 8.36 -5.09
N THR A 118 -14.50 8.08 -5.31
CA THR A 118 -15.62 8.86 -4.75
C THR A 118 -15.59 8.83 -3.23
N VAL A 119 -15.42 7.64 -2.64
CA VAL A 119 -15.33 7.48 -1.18
C VAL A 119 -14.16 8.28 -0.61
N LEU A 120 -12.97 8.22 -1.21
CA LEU A 120 -11.83 9.02 -0.76
C LEU A 120 -12.13 10.53 -0.84
N GLY A 121 -12.83 10.98 -1.89
CA GLY A 121 -13.25 12.38 -2.02
C GLY A 121 -14.22 12.82 -0.93
N GLN A 122 -15.08 11.92 -0.45
CA GLN A 122 -15.98 12.19 0.69
C GLN A 122 -15.22 12.19 2.02
N LEU A 123 -14.23 11.31 2.19
CA LEU A 123 -13.40 11.24 3.40
C LEU A 123 -12.42 12.42 3.50
N CYS A 124 -11.93 12.92 2.35
CA CYS A 124 -10.96 14.01 2.24
C CYS A 124 -11.48 15.11 1.29
N PRO A 125 -12.37 16.01 1.74
CA PRO A 125 -12.97 17.03 0.87
C PRO A 125 -11.98 18.09 0.37
N ASP A 126 -10.88 18.31 1.10
CA ASP A 126 -9.81 19.20 0.65
C ASP A 126 -8.97 18.53 -0.46
N GLN A 127 -8.82 19.20 -1.60
CA GLN A 127 -8.12 18.63 -2.75
C GLN A 127 -6.64 18.33 -2.48
N SER A 128 -5.96 19.17 -1.69
CA SER A 128 -4.55 18.94 -1.38
C SER A 128 -4.37 17.71 -0.51
N GLN A 129 -5.26 17.52 0.48
CA GLN A 129 -5.32 16.32 1.30
C GLN A 129 -5.67 15.09 0.47
N PHE A 130 -6.68 15.17 -0.40
CA PHE A 130 -7.06 14.07 -1.29
C PHE A 130 -5.87 13.53 -2.09
N TRP A 131 -5.12 14.42 -2.77
CA TRP A 131 -3.98 14.02 -3.57
C TRP A 131 -2.81 13.54 -2.71
N LEU A 132 -2.57 14.18 -1.56
CA LEU A 132 -1.55 13.72 -0.62
C LEU A 132 -1.83 12.30 -0.13
N LYS A 133 -3.05 11.99 0.30
CA LYS A 133 -3.45 10.65 0.76
C LYS A 133 -3.32 9.60 -0.33
N LEU A 134 -3.76 9.92 -1.55
CA LEU A 134 -3.63 9.01 -2.69
C LEU A 134 -2.16 8.69 -3.02
N ARG A 135 -1.31 9.72 -3.08
CA ARG A 135 0.12 9.55 -3.39
C ARG A 135 0.85 8.81 -2.29
N LEU A 136 0.51 9.10 -1.03
CA LEU A 136 1.07 8.38 0.11
C LEU A 136 0.66 6.90 0.09
N ALA A 137 -0.60 6.60 -0.23
CA ALA A 137 -1.08 5.22 -0.35
C ALA A 137 -0.39 4.46 -1.50
N GLU A 138 -0.21 5.09 -2.67
CA GLU A 138 0.53 4.49 -3.78
C GLU A 138 1.99 4.15 -3.38
N ALA A 139 2.68 5.09 -2.73
CA ALA A 139 4.04 4.88 -2.26
C ALA A 139 4.12 3.80 -1.17
N ASP A 140 3.18 3.79 -0.22
CA ASP A 140 3.11 2.80 0.86
C ASP A 140 2.89 1.38 0.32
N LEU A 141 1.97 1.21 -0.63
CA LEU A 141 1.72 -0.10 -1.25
C LEU A 141 2.95 -0.60 -2.01
N ALA A 142 3.65 0.29 -2.74
CA ALA A 142 4.89 -0.07 -3.41
C ALA A 142 6.04 -0.39 -2.43
N LEU A 143 6.14 0.34 -1.31
CA LEU A 143 7.15 0.09 -0.28
C LEU A 143 7.01 -1.29 0.36
N GLN A 144 5.77 -1.78 0.52
CA GLN A 144 5.52 -3.13 1.02
C GLN A 144 6.06 -4.22 0.08
N ILE A 145 6.20 -3.93 -1.22
CA ILE A 145 6.76 -4.85 -2.23
C ILE A 145 8.29 -4.71 -2.30
N ILE A 146 8.80 -3.48 -2.33
CA ILE A 146 10.23 -3.19 -2.55
C ILE A 146 11.05 -3.47 -1.28
N ALA A 147 10.53 -3.02 -0.14
CA ALA A 147 11.22 -3.03 1.15
C ALA A 147 10.35 -3.67 2.26
N PRO A 148 9.83 -4.90 2.07
CA PRO A 148 8.92 -5.53 3.02
C PRO A 148 9.49 -5.67 4.44
N SER A 149 10.83 -5.73 4.57
CA SER A 149 11.50 -5.85 5.86
C SER A 149 11.25 -4.68 6.82
N ILE A 150 10.86 -3.50 6.31
CA ILE A 150 10.49 -2.37 7.18
C ILE A 150 9.10 -2.52 7.77
N TYR A 151 8.27 -3.45 7.27
CA TYR A 151 6.94 -3.79 7.80
C TYR A 151 6.96 -5.06 8.67
N THR A 152 8.08 -5.78 8.74
CA THR A 152 8.22 -6.92 9.65
C THR A 152 9.01 -6.59 10.92
N ASP A 153 9.75 -5.48 10.91
CA ASP A 153 10.65 -5.09 11.99
C ASP A 153 10.61 -3.56 12.22
N PRO A 154 9.79 -3.09 13.19
CA PRO A 154 9.70 -1.66 13.52
C PRO A 154 11.02 -1.07 14.03
N LEU A 155 11.92 -1.89 14.59
CA LEU A 155 13.22 -1.44 15.08
C LEU A 155 14.16 -1.12 13.92
N LYS A 156 14.15 -1.93 12.85
CA LYS A 156 14.86 -1.60 11.61
C LYS A 156 14.39 -0.29 11.02
N LEU A 157 13.07 -0.10 10.96
CA LEU A 157 12.49 1.15 10.47
C LEU A 157 12.93 2.35 11.32
N SER A 158 12.93 2.19 12.64
CA SER A 158 13.36 3.24 13.55
C SER A 158 14.86 3.55 13.41
N ALA A 159 15.70 2.53 13.23
CA ALA A 159 17.14 2.70 12.99
C ALA A 159 17.42 3.39 11.64
N LEU A 160 16.64 3.08 10.61
CA LEU A 160 16.78 3.68 9.27
C LEU A 160 16.35 5.14 9.22
N THR A 161 15.30 5.50 9.96
CA THR A 161 14.72 6.85 9.96
C THR A 161 15.27 7.74 11.07
N GLY A 162 15.93 7.16 12.09
CA GLY A 162 16.37 7.88 13.29
C GLY A 162 15.23 8.38 14.17
N LYS A 163 14.01 7.90 13.95
CA LYS A 163 12.78 8.31 14.64
C LYS A 163 11.99 7.08 15.06
N ALA A 164 11.16 7.20 16.10
CA ALA A 164 10.29 6.10 16.48
C ALA A 164 9.25 5.82 15.38
N ALA A 165 9.13 4.56 14.96
CA ALA A 165 8.07 4.13 14.06
C ALA A 165 6.73 4.10 14.79
N SER A 166 5.67 4.54 14.11
CA SER A 166 4.30 4.56 14.60
C SER A 166 3.36 3.98 13.54
N ALA A 167 2.46 3.10 13.97
CA ALA A 167 1.51 2.42 13.11
C ALA A 167 0.14 3.09 13.15
N LEU A 168 -0.66 2.87 12.10
CA LEU A 168 -2.08 3.20 12.13
C LEU A 168 -2.76 2.39 13.25
N PRO A 169 -3.72 2.99 13.99
CA PRO A 169 -4.25 2.38 15.21
C PRO A 169 -5.22 1.23 14.97
N HIS A 170 -5.97 1.24 13.87
CA HIS A 170 -7.04 0.27 13.64
C HIS A 170 -7.01 -0.44 12.27
N PRO A 171 -5.86 -0.79 11.66
CA PRO A 171 -5.86 -1.59 10.44
C PRO A 171 -5.99 -3.09 10.76
N LEU A 172 -6.46 -3.89 9.80
CA LEU A 172 -6.37 -5.36 9.87
C LEU A 172 -4.93 -5.88 9.76
N TRP A 173 -4.10 -5.14 9.04
CA TRP A 173 -2.71 -5.48 8.72
C TRP A 173 -1.78 -4.35 9.14
N LEU A 174 -0.51 -4.61 9.42
CA LEU A 174 0.39 -3.55 9.84
C LEU A 174 0.55 -2.49 8.74
N LEU A 175 0.25 -1.24 9.10
CA LEU A 175 0.45 -0.08 8.25
C LEU A 175 1.10 1.04 9.05
N TRP A 176 2.07 1.71 8.44
CA TRP A 176 2.71 2.87 9.04
C TRP A 176 1.82 4.09 8.93
N ASP A 177 1.81 4.92 9.97
CA ASP A 177 1.12 6.21 9.93
C ASP A 177 1.84 7.19 8.97
N ASP A 178 1.17 8.29 8.68
CA ASP A 178 1.66 9.24 7.67
C ASP A 178 2.98 9.90 8.08
N SER A 179 3.19 10.13 9.38
CA SER A 179 4.45 10.67 9.92
C SER A 179 5.61 9.70 9.67
N THR A 180 5.40 8.42 9.97
CA THR A 180 6.38 7.35 9.77
C THR A 180 6.70 7.18 8.30
N LEU A 181 5.70 7.17 7.42
CA LEU A 181 5.93 7.11 5.98
C LEU A 181 6.64 8.35 5.45
N ALA A 182 6.29 9.56 5.90
CA ALA A 182 7.02 10.77 5.51
C ALA A 182 8.51 10.68 5.89
N ASN A 183 8.81 10.11 7.07
CA ASN A 183 10.19 9.86 7.48
C ASN A 183 10.89 8.84 6.57
N VAL A 184 10.19 7.79 6.10
CA VAL A 184 10.72 6.84 5.11
C VAL A 184 11.01 7.51 3.78
N ILE A 185 10.06 8.30 3.26
CA ILE A 185 10.19 9.04 1.98
C ILE A 185 11.43 9.95 2.00
N MET A 186 11.72 10.57 3.14
CA MET A 186 12.86 11.46 3.35
C MET A 186 14.14 10.74 3.80
N SER A 187 14.13 9.41 3.93
CA SER A 187 15.27 8.64 4.46
C SER A 187 16.29 8.24 3.38
N PRO A 188 17.53 7.88 3.79
CA PRO A 188 18.52 7.29 2.89
C PRO A 188 18.07 5.97 2.24
N LEU A 189 17.11 5.25 2.82
CA LEU A 189 16.53 4.06 2.19
C LEU A 189 15.83 4.45 0.88
N MET A 190 15.04 5.52 0.90
CA MET A 190 14.32 5.98 -0.28
C MET A 190 15.29 6.47 -1.36
N ASP A 191 16.40 7.13 -1.00
CA ASP A 191 17.44 7.51 -1.97
C ASP A 191 18.02 6.29 -2.70
N ARG A 192 18.24 5.19 -1.96
CA ARG A 192 18.70 3.92 -2.56
C ARG A 192 17.66 3.29 -3.47
N ILE A 193 16.38 3.33 -3.08
CA ILE A 193 15.28 2.83 -3.91
C ILE A 193 15.18 3.64 -5.21
N LEU A 194 15.23 4.97 -5.12
CA LEU A 194 15.18 5.86 -6.28
C LEU A 194 16.40 5.72 -7.20
N ALA A 195 17.58 5.36 -6.67
CA ALA A 195 18.75 5.08 -7.50
C ALA A 195 18.60 3.79 -8.34
N GLY A 196 17.67 2.90 -7.96
CA GLY A 196 17.38 1.67 -8.67
C GLY A 196 16.40 1.83 -9.85
N PRO A 197 16.17 0.73 -10.59
CA PRO A 197 15.11 0.68 -11.58
C PRO A 197 13.75 0.77 -10.89
N LEU A 198 12.95 1.78 -11.25
CA LEU A 198 11.65 2.06 -10.68
C LEU A 198 10.74 2.63 -11.78
N PRO A 199 9.44 2.31 -11.81
CA PRO A 199 8.51 2.96 -12.73
C PRO A 199 8.57 4.48 -12.59
N THR A 200 8.64 5.19 -13.72
CA THR A 200 8.72 6.67 -13.79
C THR A 200 7.59 7.34 -13.01
N ASP A 201 6.43 6.72 -13.08
CA ASP A 201 5.21 7.11 -12.40
C ASP A 201 5.32 7.05 -10.87
N LEU A 202 5.91 5.97 -10.33
CA LEU A 202 6.14 5.81 -8.89
C LEU A 202 7.23 6.78 -8.40
N ARG A 203 8.26 7.01 -9.21
CA ARG A 203 9.31 8.01 -8.93
C ARG A 203 8.68 9.40 -8.79
N SER A 204 7.81 9.78 -9.71
CA SER A 204 7.09 11.06 -9.67
C SER A 204 6.22 11.19 -8.41
N THR A 205 5.57 10.09 -7.99
CA THR A 205 4.82 10.04 -6.72
C THR A 205 5.72 10.30 -5.51
N VAL A 206 6.90 9.67 -5.45
CA VAL A 206 7.84 9.88 -4.33
C VAL A 206 8.41 11.30 -4.33
N GLU A 207 8.74 11.86 -5.49
CA GLU A 207 9.23 13.23 -5.62
C GLU A 207 8.17 14.24 -5.16
N TYR A 208 6.91 14.07 -5.58
CA TYR A 208 5.79 14.87 -5.07
C TYR A 208 5.70 14.82 -3.53
N LEU A 209 5.79 13.63 -2.94
CA LEU A 209 5.73 13.48 -1.47
C LEU A 209 6.90 14.17 -0.75
N ARG A 210 8.10 14.18 -1.35
CA ARG A 210 9.26 14.90 -0.81
C ARG A 210 9.06 16.41 -0.85
N GLU A 211 8.50 16.94 -1.92
CA GLU A 211 8.15 18.36 -2.03
C GLU A 211 7.12 18.76 -0.97
N GLN A 212 6.09 17.94 -0.76
CA GLN A 212 5.11 18.18 0.30
C GLN A 212 5.71 18.09 1.70
N ALA A 213 6.62 17.16 1.96
CA ALA A 213 7.28 17.02 3.26
C ALA A 213 8.23 18.19 3.58
N THR A 214 8.80 18.84 2.57
CA THR A 214 9.74 19.96 2.73
C THR A 214 9.05 21.32 2.78
N SER A 215 7.86 21.46 2.19
CA SER A 215 7.06 22.70 2.24
C SER A 215 6.44 22.95 3.62
N VAL A 216 6.29 21.91 4.45
CA VAL A 216 5.94 22.02 5.87
C VAL A 216 7.20 22.37 6.68
N ALA A 217 7.59 23.65 6.66
CA ALA A 217 8.63 24.15 7.55
C ALA A 217 8.29 23.84 9.02
N PRO A 218 9.28 23.54 9.90
CA PRO A 218 9.01 23.30 11.31
C PRO A 218 8.39 24.56 11.90
N SER A 219 7.18 24.44 12.44
CA SER A 219 6.62 25.49 13.28
C SER A 219 7.61 25.74 14.41
N VAL A 220 8.23 26.93 14.38
CA VAL A 220 9.10 27.40 15.46
C VAL A 220 8.28 27.31 16.75
N PRO A 221 8.75 26.59 17.78
CA PRO A 221 8.04 26.58 19.04
C PRO A 221 8.13 27.99 19.62
N THR A 222 7.03 28.73 19.56
CA THR A 222 6.87 29.99 20.28
C THR A 222 6.82 29.67 21.76
N ARG A 223 7.99 29.57 22.39
CA ARG A 223 8.12 29.80 23.83
C ARG A 223 8.09 31.30 24.05
N LEU A 224 6.97 31.81 24.57
CA LEU A 224 6.90 32.87 25.57
C LEU A 224 5.71 32.60 26.48
#